data_AF-A0A151Y4N3-F1
#
_entry.id   AF-A0A151Y4N3-F1
#
_cell.length_a   1.000
_cell.length_b   1.000
_cell.length_c   1.000
_cell.angle_alpha   90.00
_cell.angle_beta   90.00
_cell.angle_gamma   90.00
#
_symmetry.space_group_name_H-M   'P 1'
#
loop_
_entity.id
_entity.type
_entity.pdbx_description
1 polymer ?
#
loop_
_entity_poly.entity_id
_entity_poly.type
_entity_poly.pdbx_seq_one_letter_code
_entity_poly.pdbx_strand_id
1 'polypeptide(L)'
;MTQIRIASFCEKYGFSLHQIRHVTRSGKLAKITNGVIDEEQALQALANTQPKMKGVITLQNEVTELKKQLQSTLDLKNYYEAELNKLGIFPAQIAKISLPPKTMKDSSDHPTLSQEWMKDQKHQIPESERTFKARKVPIPPEAFTSSLPDKK
;
A
#
# COMPACT_ATOMS: atom_id res chain seq x y z
N MET A 1 25.21 4.46 32.73
CA MET A 1 25.94 3.48 31.89
C MET A 1 25.02 2.32 31.60
N THR A 2 24.34 2.37 30.46
CA THR A 2 23.44 1.30 30.01
C THR A 2 24.23 0.40 29.07
N GLN A 3 24.43 -0.85 29.46
CA GLN A 3 25.16 -1.82 28.65
C GLN A 3 24.21 -2.55 27.70
N ILE A 4 24.59 -2.66 26.43
CA ILE A 4 23.79 -3.31 25.39
C ILE A 4 24.66 -4.24 24.54
N ARG A 5 24.09 -5.38 24.13
CA ARG A 5 24.74 -6.26 23.15
C ARG A 5 24.82 -5.55 21.80
N ILE A 6 25.95 -5.68 21.11
CA ILE A 6 26.16 -5.02 19.81
C ILE A 6 25.07 -5.39 18.80
N ALA A 7 24.64 -6.65 18.77
CA ALA A 7 23.57 -7.08 17.87
C ALA A 7 22.29 -6.29 18.11
N SER A 8 21.86 -6.18 19.37
CA SER A 8 20.68 -5.41 19.77
C SER A 8 20.83 -3.92 19.51
N PHE A 9 22.03 -3.36 19.69
CA PHE A 9 22.31 -1.96 19.35
C PHE A 9 22.19 -1.71 17.84
N CYS A 10 22.77 -2.57 17.00
CA CYS A 10 22.66 -2.50 15.54
C CYS A 10 21.20 -2.56 15.08
N GLU A 11 20.42 -3.45 15.69
CA GLU A 11 19.00 -3.66 15.36
C GLU A 11 18.14 -2.46 15.80
N LYS A 12 18.40 -1.90 16.99
CA LYS A 12 17.66 -0.76 17.54
C LYS A 12 17.95 0.56 16.81
N TYR A 13 19.21 0.80 16.45
CA TYR A 13 19.66 2.11 15.93
C TYR A 13 20.03 2.10 14.44
N GLY A 14 20.07 0.93 13.81
CA GLY A 14 20.32 0.79 12.37
C GLY A 14 21.77 0.95 11.95
N PHE A 15 22.69 0.88 12.91
CA PHE A 15 24.12 0.84 12.64
C PHE A 15 24.54 -0.56 12.22
N SER A 16 25.55 -0.63 11.36
CA SER A 16 26.19 -1.90 11.04
C SER A 16 27.30 -2.23 12.03
N LEU A 17 27.57 -3.52 12.21
CA LEU A 17 28.72 -4.01 12.99
C LEU A 17 30.05 -3.38 12.50
N HIS A 18 30.15 -3.13 11.20
CA HIS A 18 31.35 -2.51 10.61
C HIS A 18 31.54 -1.06 11.09
N GLN A 19 30.47 -0.27 11.19
CA GLN A 19 30.53 1.10 11.72
C GLN A 19 30.98 1.11 13.19
N ILE A 20 30.45 0.19 14.00
CA ILE A 20 30.84 0.06 15.41
C ILE A 20 32.31 -0.33 15.54
N ARG A 21 32.76 -1.32 14.76
CA ARG A 21 34.18 -1.74 14.72
C ARG A 21 35.11 -0.63 14.25
N HIS A 22 34.69 0.17 13.28
CA HIS A 22 35.46 1.32 12.80
C HIS A 22 35.68 2.34 13.92
N VAL A 23 34.61 2.76 14.60
CA VAL A 23 34.68 3.74 15.70
C VAL A 23 35.48 3.21 16.89
N THR A 24 35.39 1.91 17.17
CA THR A 24 36.23 1.23 18.18
C THR A 24 37.71 1.26 17.79
N ARG A 25 38.06 0.97 16.52
CA ARG A 25 39.44 1.03 16.00
C ARG A 25 40.01 2.44 15.98
N SER A 26 39.19 3.44 15.71
CA SER A 26 39.58 4.85 15.76
C SER A 26 39.78 5.38 17.19
N GLY A 27 39.56 4.57 18.23
CA GLY A 27 39.70 4.97 19.63
C GLY A 27 38.59 5.89 20.16
N LYS A 28 37.54 6.13 19.36
CA LYS A 28 36.40 6.98 19.75
C LYS A 28 35.40 6.27 20.67
N LEU A 29 35.40 4.94 20.65
CA LEU A 29 34.61 4.09 21.53
C LEU A 29 35.53 3.16 22.32
N ALA A 30 35.20 2.92 23.59
CA ALA A 30 35.92 1.97 24.42
C ALA A 30 35.94 0.57 23.78
N LYS A 31 36.95 -0.24 24.13
CA LYS A 31 37.06 -1.61 23.60
C LYS A 31 35.81 -2.41 23.95
N ILE A 32 35.29 -3.08 22.93
CA ILE A 32 34.20 -4.03 23.06
C ILE A 32 34.66 -5.18 23.97
N THR A 33 33.93 -5.42 25.06
CA THR A 33 34.17 -6.53 25.98
C THR A 33 33.00 -7.51 25.87
N ASN A 34 33.28 -8.78 25.55
CA ASN A 34 32.27 -9.84 25.42
C ASN A 34 31.08 -9.51 24.49
N GLY A 35 31.30 -8.68 23.46
CA GLY A 35 30.24 -8.28 22.53
C GLY A 35 29.23 -7.27 23.12
N VAL A 36 29.54 -6.67 24.26
CA VAL A 36 28.75 -5.64 24.93
C VAL A 36 29.46 -4.29 24.80
N ILE A 37 28.65 -3.23 24.65
CA ILE A 37 29.09 -1.84 24.56
C ILE A 37 28.22 -0.97 25.47
N ASP A 38 28.76 0.17 25.89
CA ASP A 38 27.97 1.23 26.52
C ASP A 38 27.14 1.94 25.44
N GLU A 39 25.82 1.93 25.61
CA GLU A 39 24.85 2.48 24.65
C GLU A 39 25.03 3.99 24.46
N GLU A 40 25.23 4.74 25.55
CA GLU A 40 25.35 6.20 25.51
C GLU A 40 26.66 6.63 24.84
N GLN A 41 27.77 5.97 25.21
CA GLN A 41 29.06 6.24 24.58
C GLN A 41 29.06 5.85 23.10
N ALA A 42 28.41 4.74 22.74
CA ALA A 42 28.31 4.32 21.35
C ALA A 42 27.50 5.32 20.51
N LEU A 43 26.39 5.82 21.03
CA LEU A 43 25.59 6.86 20.36
C LEU A 43 26.39 8.16 20.19
N GLN A 44 27.12 8.59 21.21
CA GLN A 44 27.95 9.79 21.14
C GLN A 44 29.08 9.63 20.11
N ALA A 45 29.75 8.48 20.09
CA ALA A 45 30.84 8.19 19.16
C ALA A 45 30.36 8.04 17.70
N LEU A 46 29.10 7.66 17.50
CA LEU A 46 28.44 7.51 16.20
C LEU A 46 27.59 8.72 15.79
N ALA A 47 27.55 9.80 16.58
CA ALA A 47 26.69 10.96 16.33
C ALA A 47 26.87 11.58 14.93
N ASN A 48 28.10 11.54 14.41
CA ASN A 48 28.45 12.08 13.09
C ASN A 48 28.37 11.05 11.95
N THR A 49 27.90 9.83 12.24
CA THR A 49 27.80 8.75 11.26
C THR A 49 26.34 8.44 10.96
N GLN A 50 26.00 8.36 9.67
CA GLN A 50 24.63 8.02 9.28
C GLN A 50 24.40 6.51 9.43
N PRO A 51 23.30 6.07 10.06
CA PRO A 51 22.98 4.66 10.18
C PRO A 51 22.69 4.06 8.80
N LYS A 52 23.36 2.95 8.46
CA LYS A 52 23.26 2.32 7.14
C LYS A 52 21.89 1.68 6.90
N MET A 53 21.24 1.21 7.95
CA MET A 53 19.96 0.49 7.91
C MET A 53 18.77 1.37 8.34
N LYS A 54 18.93 2.70 8.38
CA LYS A 54 17.89 3.63 8.86
C LYS A 54 16.56 3.42 8.11
N GLY A 55 16.60 3.32 6.77
CA GLY A 55 15.42 3.08 5.96
C GLY A 55 14.75 1.73 6.22
N VAL A 56 15.54 0.69 6.50
CA VAL A 56 15.02 -0.66 6.80
C VAL A 56 14.25 -0.65 8.12
N ILE A 57 14.77 0.03 9.16
CA ILE A 57 14.08 0.16 10.44
C ILE A 57 12.77 0.93 10.29
N THR A 58 12.78 2.03 9.53
CA THR A 58 11.56 2.80 9.26
C THR A 58 10.50 1.93 8.58
N LEU A 59 10.87 1.22 7.51
CA LEU A 59 9.96 0.32 6.81
C LEU A 59 9.45 -0.80 7.72
N GLN A 60 10.30 -1.34 8.59
CA GLN A 60 9.90 -2.39 9.52
C GLN A 60 8.89 -1.88 10.55
N ASN A 61 9.05 -0.66 11.05
CA ASN A 61 8.08 -0.01 11.93
C ASN A 61 6.75 0.21 11.22
N GLU A 62 6.77 0.74 9.98
CA GLU A 62 5.58 0.94 9.16
C GLU A 62 4.83 -0.39 8.90
N VAL A 63 5.54 -1.46 8.55
CA VAL A 63 4.94 -2.80 8.37
C VAL A 63 4.29 -3.30 9.65
N THR A 64 4.91 -3.03 10.80
CA THR A 64 4.38 -3.45 12.10
C THR A 64 3.12 -2.68 12.46
N GLU A 65 3.09 -1.38 12.17
CA GLU A 65 1.92 -0.53 12.35
C GLU A 65 0.78 -0.94 11.41
N LEU A 66 1.06 -1.18 10.13
CA LEU A 66 0.07 -1.66 9.16
C LEU A 66 -0.53 -3.01 9.56
N LYS A 67 0.27 -3.93 10.10
CA LYS A 67 -0.23 -5.20 10.65
C LYS A 67 -1.21 -4.98 11.81
N LYS A 68 -0.90 -4.02 12.70
CA LYS A 68 -1.78 -3.68 13.82
C LYS A 68 -3.10 -3.07 13.32
N GLN A 69 -3.03 -2.17 12.34
CA GLN A 69 -4.22 -1.59 11.71
C GLN A 69 -5.07 -2.67 11.04
N LEU A 70 -4.45 -3.56 10.25
CA LEU A 70 -5.15 -4.67 9.60
C LEU A 70 -5.87 -5.58 10.61
N GLN A 71 -5.20 -5.93 11.71
CA GLN A 71 -5.82 -6.75 12.76
C GLN A 71 -7.04 -6.05 13.37
N SER A 72 -6.91 -4.77 13.71
CA SER A 72 -8.02 -3.96 14.23
C SER A 72 -9.21 -3.91 13.25
N THR A 73 -8.93 -3.72 11.95
CA THR A 73 -9.97 -3.73 10.91
C THR A 73 -10.63 -5.10 10.77
N LEU A 74 -9.87 -6.19 10.88
CA LEU A 74 -10.41 -7.54 10.86
C LEU A 74 -11.34 -7.80 12.06
N ASP A 75 -10.92 -7.39 13.25
CA ASP A 75 -11.71 -7.54 14.47
C ASP A 75 -13.03 -6.75 14.37
N LEU A 76 -12.98 -5.53 13.82
CA LEU A 76 -14.14 -4.69 13.56
C LEU A 76 -15.10 -5.33 12.53
N LYS A 77 -14.54 -5.89 11.44
CA LYS A 77 -15.33 -6.63 10.43
C LYS A 77 -16.05 -7.82 11.07
N ASN A 78 -15.33 -8.62 11.85
CA ASN A 78 -15.89 -9.79 12.53
C ASN A 78 -16.98 -9.40 13.51
N TYR A 79 -16.82 -8.27 14.22
CA TYR A 79 -17.83 -7.71 15.10
C TYR A 79 -19.13 -7.38 14.34
N TYR A 80 -19.04 -6.64 13.23
CA TYR A 80 -20.21 -6.30 12.43
C TYR A 80 -20.87 -7.52 11.79
N GLU A 81 -20.09 -8.49 11.31
CA GLU A 81 -20.64 -9.75 10.80
C GLU A 81 -21.42 -10.51 11.89
N ALA A 82 -20.92 -10.52 13.13
CA ALA A 82 -21.63 -11.12 14.26
C ALA A 82 -22.93 -10.37 14.60
N GLU A 83 -22.96 -9.03 14.53
CA GLU A 83 -24.19 -8.26 14.71
C GLU A 83 -25.21 -8.51 13.61
N LEU A 84 -24.79 -8.51 12.34
CA LEU A 84 -25.67 -8.79 11.20
C LEU A 84 -26.28 -10.19 11.28
N ASN A 85 -25.50 -11.19 11.69
CA ASN A 85 -25.98 -12.55 11.93
C ASN A 85 -27.05 -12.61 13.03
N LYS A 86 -26.93 -11.82 14.10
CA LYS A 86 -27.97 -11.70 15.14
C LYS A 86 -29.26 -11.08 14.60
N LEU A 87 -29.14 -10.12 13.67
CA LEU A 87 -30.28 -9.47 13.02
C LEU A 87 -30.90 -10.31 11.90
N GLY A 88 -30.33 -11.47 11.56
CA GLY A 88 -30.77 -12.29 10.43
C GLY A 88 -30.54 -11.64 9.07
N ILE A 89 -29.68 -10.61 9.01
CA ILE A 89 -29.34 -9.88 7.79
C ILE A 89 -28.10 -10.55 7.20
N PHE A 90 -28.31 -11.44 6.23
CA PHE A 90 -27.22 -12.10 5.54
C PHE A 90 -26.77 -11.26 4.34
N PRO A 91 -25.46 -11.07 4.13
CA PRO A 91 -24.97 -10.39 2.93
C PRO A 91 -25.45 -11.13 1.69
N ALA A 92 -25.81 -10.39 0.64
CA ALA A 92 -26.24 -10.97 -0.63
C ALA A 92 -25.16 -11.93 -1.14
N GLN A 93 -25.51 -13.22 -1.30
CA GLN A 93 -24.61 -14.18 -1.91
C GLN A 93 -24.45 -13.81 -3.38
N ILE A 94 -23.35 -13.12 -3.71
CA ILE A 94 -22.95 -12.92 -5.10
C ILE A 94 -22.66 -14.31 -5.64
N ALA A 95 -23.52 -14.80 -6.55
CA ALA A 95 -23.34 -16.09 -7.18
C ALA A 95 -21.94 -16.15 -7.81
N LYS A 96 -21.09 -17.06 -7.32
CA LYS A 96 -19.79 -17.34 -7.93
C LYS A 96 -20.05 -17.83 -9.35
N ILE A 97 -19.84 -16.97 -10.34
CA ILE A 97 -19.82 -17.38 -11.75
C ILE A 97 -18.61 -18.31 -11.87
N SER A 98 -18.86 -19.61 -12.01
CA SER A 98 -17.82 -20.61 -12.23
C SER A 98 -17.24 -20.41 -13.62
N LEU A 99 -16.15 -19.64 -13.72
CA LEU A 99 -15.38 -19.55 -14.96
C LEU A 99 -14.66 -20.89 -15.17
N PRO A 100 -14.87 -21.58 -16.31
CA PRO A 100 -14.19 -22.83 -16.60
C PRO A 100 -12.67 -22.61 -16.72
N PRO A 101 -11.84 -23.59 -16.32
CA PRO A 101 -10.39 -23.47 -16.38
C PRO A 101 -9.94 -23.44 -17.84
N LYS A 102 -9.46 -22.27 -18.29
CA LYS A 102 -8.86 -22.11 -19.62
C LYS A 102 -7.50 -22.79 -19.61
N THR A 103 -7.37 -23.93 -20.27
CA THR A 103 -6.08 -24.62 -20.45
C THR A 103 -5.13 -23.71 -21.21
N MET A 104 -4.00 -23.37 -20.60
CA MET A 104 -2.91 -22.64 -21.25
C MET A 104 -2.29 -23.53 -22.34
N LYS A 105 -2.73 -23.36 -23.58
CA LYS A 105 -1.96 -23.76 -24.76
C LYS A 105 -1.70 -22.52 -25.60
N ASP A 106 -0.41 -22.20 -25.69
CA ASP A 106 0.25 -21.31 -26.64
C ASP A 106 -0.48 -20.01 -26.99
N SER A 107 -0.23 -18.96 -26.19
CA SER A 107 -0.38 -17.58 -26.64
C SER A 107 0.88 -17.19 -27.42
N SER A 108 0.92 -17.49 -28.72
CA SER A 108 1.60 -16.58 -29.63
C SER A 108 0.74 -15.31 -29.71
N ASP A 109 1.35 -14.16 -29.40
CA ASP A 109 0.70 -12.85 -29.38
C ASP A 109 0.37 -12.36 -30.79
N HIS A 110 -0.62 -13.00 -31.42
CA HIS A 110 -1.26 -12.46 -32.60
C HIS A 110 -2.73 -12.16 -32.29
N PRO A 111 -3.17 -10.90 -32.40
CA PRO A 111 -4.55 -10.55 -32.14
C PRO A 111 -5.40 -11.18 -33.24
N THR A 112 -6.03 -12.31 -32.94
CA THR A 112 -7.04 -12.87 -33.83
C THR A 112 -8.33 -12.11 -33.55
N LEU A 113 -8.73 -11.24 -34.48
CA LEU A 113 -10.01 -10.55 -34.44
C LEU A 113 -11.13 -11.59 -34.26
N SER A 114 -11.81 -11.56 -33.11
CA SER A 114 -12.86 -12.52 -32.82
C SER A 114 -13.99 -12.39 -33.84
N GLN A 115 -14.25 -13.47 -34.58
CA GLN A 115 -15.31 -13.56 -35.57
C GLN A 115 -16.70 -13.43 -34.93
N GLU A 116 -16.83 -13.74 -33.64
CA GLU A 116 -18.05 -13.59 -32.83
C GLU A 116 -18.29 -12.12 -32.49
N TRP A 117 -17.25 -11.38 -32.10
CA TRP A 117 -17.35 -9.94 -31.83
C TRP A 117 -17.78 -9.14 -33.07
N MET A 118 -17.39 -9.59 -34.26
CA MET A 118 -17.82 -8.99 -35.53
C MET A 118 -19.29 -9.27 -35.88
N LYS A 119 -19.90 -10.33 -35.35
CA LYS A 119 -21.32 -10.65 -35.57
C LYS A 119 -22.23 -9.82 -34.66
N ASP A 120 -21.81 -9.56 -33.43
CA ASP A 120 -22.59 -8.74 -32.50
C ASP A 120 -22.73 -7.29 -32.98
N GLN A 121 -21.72 -6.77 -33.70
CA GLN A 121 -21.77 -5.45 -34.34
C GLN A 121 -22.71 -5.36 -35.56
N LYS A 122 -23.29 -6.47 -36.03
CA LYS A 122 -24.22 -6.51 -37.19
C LYS A 122 -25.69 -6.54 -36.80
N HIS A 123 -26.04 -6.26 -35.55
CA HIS A 123 -27.45 -6.02 -35.21
C HIS A 123 -27.87 -4.72 -35.89
N GLN A 124 -28.64 -4.85 -36.98
CA GLN A 124 -29.29 -3.73 -37.63
C GLN A 124 -30.16 -3.00 -36.61
N ILE A 125 -29.79 -1.77 -36.27
CA ILE A 125 -30.65 -0.86 -35.53
C ILE A 125 -31.94 -0.73 -36.34
N PRO A 126 -33.13 -1.04 -35.77
CA PRO A 126 -34.40 -0.84 -36.46
C PRO A 126 -34.51 0.61 -36.90
N GLU A 127 -34.89 0.87 -38.17
CA GLU A 127 -34.93 2.23 -38.74
C GLU A 127 -35.79 3.21 -37.92
N SER A 128 -36.70 2.70 -37.09
CA SER A 128 -37.53 3.47 -36.15
C SER A 128 -36.74 4.19 -35.04
N GLU A 129 -35.51 3.79 -34.73
CA GLU A 129 -34.68 4.45 -33.70
C GLU A 129 -33.71 5.49 -34.30
N ARG A 130 -33.67 5.63 -35.63
CA ARG A 130 -32.68 6.48 -36.33
C ARG A 130 -33.03 7.97 -36.35
N THR A 131 -34.05 8.41 -35.63
CA THR A 131 -34.40 9.83 -35.48
C THR A 131 -34.01 10.38 -34.11
N PHE A 132 -32.70 10.42 -33.82
CA PHE A 132 -32.19 11.28 -32.76
C PHE A 132 -32.25 12.73 -33.22
N LYS A 133 -33.34 13.44 -32.91
CA LYS A 133 -33.35 14.91 -32.94
C LYS A 133 -32.41 15.39 -31.85
N ALA A 134 -31.38 16.16 -32.22
CA ALA A 134 -30.45 16.79 -31.29
C ALA A 134 -31.23 17.70 -30.32
N ARG A 135 -31.52 17.21 -29.10
CA ARG A 135 -32.05 18.04 -28.04
C ARG A 135 -30.91 18.90 -27.52
N LYS A 136 -30.92 20.19 -27.88
CA LYS A 136 -30.05 21.18 -27.23
C LYS A 136 -30.47 21.28 -25.77
N VAL A 137 -29.67 20.74 -24.87
CA VAL A 137 -29.85 20.91 -23.42
C VAL A 137 -29.47 22.36 -23.10
N PRO A 138 -30.38 23.21 -22.59
CA PRO A 138 -30.04 24.57 -22.19
C PRO A 138 -29.10 24.52 -20.99
N ILE A 139 -27.98 25.23 -21.05
CA ILE A 139 -27.06 25.37 -19.92
C ILE A 139 -27.70 26.31 -18.90
N PRO A 140 -27.81 25.93 -17.60
CA PRO A 140 -28.39 26.79 -16.59
C PRO A 140 -27.54 28.06 -16.38
N PRO A 141 -28.16 29.23 -16.18
CA PRO A 141 -27.47 30.52 -16.09
C PRO A 141 -26.50 30.63 -14.89
N GLU A 142 -26.69 29.79 -13.87
CA GLU A 142 -25.84 29.66 -12.68
C GLU A 142 -24.41 29.23 -13.03
N ALA A 143 -24.20 28.58 -14.18
CA ALA A 143 -22.88 28.19 -14.67
C ALA A 143 -22.00 29.40 -15.07
N PHE A 144 -22.58 30.61 -15.13
CA PHE A 144 -21.88 31.83 -15.56
C PHE A 144 -21.53 32.79 -14.41
N THR A 145 -21.89 32.49 -13.16
CA THR A 145 -21.56 33.36 -12.02
C THR A 145 -20.37 32.80 -11.24
N SER A 146 -19.15 33.19 -11.65
CA SER A 146 -17.98 33.02 -10.81
C SER A 146 -17.97 34.11 -9.72
N SER A 147 -18.37 33.78 -8.49
CA SER A 147 -18.13 34.65 -7.34
C SER A 147 -16.69 34.45 -6.84
N LEU A 148 -15.73 35.12 -7.48
CA LEU A 148 -14.40 35.29 -6.92
C LEU A 148 -14.45 36.47 -5.93
N PRO A 149 -13.95 36.34 -4.69
CA PRO A 149 -13.88 37.47 -3.78
C PRO A 149 -12.79 38.43 -4.24
N ASP A 150 -13.19 39.68 -4.55
CA ASP A 150 -12.26 40.77 -4.78
C ASP A 150 -11.44 41.02 -3.52
N LYS A 151 -10.11 40.90 -3.65
CA LYS A 151 -9.16 41.32 -2.62
C LYS A 151 -9.27 42.83 -2.43
N LYS A 152 -9.58 43.26 -1.20
CA LYS A 152 -9.17 44.58 -0.69
C LYS A 152 -7.97 44.40 0.22
#